data_AF-A0AAN6TQJ0-F1
#
_entry.id   AF-A0AAN6TQJ0-F1
#
_cell.length_a   1.000
_cell.length_b   1.000
_cell.length_c   1.000
_cell.angle_alpha   90.00
_cell.angle_beta   90.00
_cell.angle_gamma   90.00
#
_symmetry.space_group_name_H-M   'P 1'
#
loop_
_entity.id
_entity.type
_entity.pdbx_description
1 polymer ?
#
loop_
_entity_poly.entity_id
_entity_poly.type
_entity_poly.pdbx_seq_one_letter_code
_entity_poly.pdbx_strand_id
1 'polypeptide(L)'
;MYGLQPVINLHTVQDRMSNVEKGYSFVTEPASHLTDAFLALSERACLSPVDGLMGKNGWDYQATRRYMELHEQMLVELMALIHLTGGQASRATELMSLEHCNGTSTSRGVYVYDGSFFLVTRHVKARTVTNNEFHVARTLPKNVGHLLYQYLVYIRPFIYMLQ
;
A
#
# COMPACT_ATOMS: atom_id res chain seq x y z
N MET A 1 -0.84 9.61 -10.71
CA MET A 1 0.52 9.76 -11.27
C MET A 1 0.56 9.15 -12.67
N TYR A 2 1.04 9.88 -13.68
CA TYR A 2 1.21 9.42 -15.08
C TYR A 2 -0.02 8.77 -15.77
N GLY A 3 -1.23 9.13 -15.33
CA GLY A 3 -2.49 8.69 -15.95
C GLY A 3 -2.71 7.17 -16.01
N LEU A 4 -1.99 6.38 -15.22
CA LEU A 4 -2.20 4.93 -15.19
C LEU A 4 -3.58 4.65 -14.56
N GLN A 5 -4.45 3.99 -15.33
CA GLN A 5 -5.78 3.56 -14.91
C GLN A 5 -5.95 2.08 -15.21
N PRO A 6 -5.43 1.19 -14.35
CA PRO A 6 -5.60 -0.23 -14.53
C PRO A 6 -7.07 -0.60 -14.26
N VAL A 7 -7.62 -1.52 -15.05
CA VAL A 7 -8.94 -2.11 -14.78
C VAL A 7 -8.76 -3.09 -13.63
N ILE A 8 -9.12 -2.65 -12.42
CA ILE A 8 -8.92 -3.41 -11.19
C ILE A 8 -10.23 -4.06 -10.78
N ASN A 9 -10.29 -5.39 -10.80
CA ASN A 9 -11.33 -6.15 -10.11
C ASN A 9 -10.80 -6.64 -8.76
N LEU A 10 -11.18 -5.97 -7.67
CA LEU A 10 -10.69 -6.36 -6.34
C LEU A 10 -11.17 -7.75 -5.90
N HIS A 11 -12.27 -8.28 -6.44
CA HIS A 11 -12.75 -9.62 -6.09
C HIS A 11 -11.84 -10.74 -6.58
N THR A 12 -10.94 -10.46 -7.52
CA THR A 12 -9.95 -11.45 -7.99
C THR A 12 -8.65 -11.42 -7.19
N VAL A 13 -8.49 -10.45 -6.28
CA VAL A 13 -7.28 -10.32 -5.46
C VAL A 13 -7.30 -11.40 -4.39
N GLN A 14 -6.26 -12.23 -4.37
CA GLN A 14 -6.08 -13.27 -3.38
C GLN A 14 -5.14 -12.79 -2.27
N ASP A 15 -5.52 -13.09 -1.03
CA ASP A 15 -4.71 -12.78 0.14
C ASP A 15 -4.91 -13.85 1.22
N ARG A 16 -3.86 -14.65 1.46
CA ARG A 16 -3.87 -15.71 2.47
C ARG A 16 -3.54 -15.10 3.83
N MET A 17 -4.59 -14.80 4.59
CA MET A 17 -4.44 -14.20 5.93
C MET A 17 -3.65 -15.07 6.90
N SER A 18 -3.67 -16.40 6.72
CA SER A 18 -2.93 -17.35 7.53
C SER A 18 -1.43 -17.44 7.18
N ASN A 19 -0.98 -16.81 6.09
CA ASN A 19 0.43 -16.81 5.73
C ASN A 19 1.21 -15.85 6.63
N VAL A 20 2.25 -16.39 7.27
CA VAL A 20 3.16 -15.74 8.22
C VAL A 20 4.59 -15.60 7.69
N GLU A 21 4.86 -16.00 6.45
CA GLU A 21 6.17 -15.86 5.82
C GLU A 21 6.58 -14.39 5.75
N LYS A 22 7.85 -14.13 6.08
CA LYS A 22 8.43 -12.78 6.03
C LYS A 22 8.34 -12.23 4.61
N GLY A 23 7.88 -10.99 4.49
CA GLY A 23 7.72 -10.29 3.22
C GLY A 23 6.39 -10.59 2.51
N TYR A 24 5.59 -11.54 3.00
CA TYR A 24 4.32 -11.88 2.37
C TYR A 24 3.26 -10.77 2.55
N SER A 25 2.54 -10.48 1.46
CA SER A 25 1.32 -9.68 1.37
C SER A 25 0.50 -10.14 0.16
N PHE A 26 -0.70 -9.58 -0.05
CA PHE A 26 -1.46 -9.84 -1.28
C PHE A 26 -0.71 -9.45 -2.58
N VAL A 27 0.23 -8.50 -2.50
CA VAL A 27 1.05 -8.08 -3.66
C VAL A 27 2.04 -9.18 -4.05
N THR A 28 2.59 -9.88 -3.07
CA THR A 28 3.56 -10.97 -3.27
C THR A 28 2.90 -12.34 -3.35
N GLU A 29 1.57 -12.42 -3.31
CA GLU A 29 0.83 -13.67 -3.49
C GLU A 29 1.13 -14.20 -4.90
N PRO A 30 1.73 -15.40 -5.04
CA PRO A 30 2.14 -15.93 -6.33
C PRO A 30 1.00 -16.00 -7.37
N ALA A 31 -0.22 -16.28 -6.93
CA ALA A 31 -1.39 -16.36 -7.80
C ALA A 31 -1.85 -15.01 -8.38
N SER A 32 -1.43 -13.88 -7.80
CA SER A 32 -1.92 -12.56 -8.16
C SER A 32 -1.09 -11.88 -9.28
N HIS A 33 0.15 -12.33 -9.53
CA HIS A 33 1.07 -11.75 -10.52
C HIS A 33 1.27 -10.22 -10.40
N LEU A 34 1.26 -9.69 -9.17
CA LEU A 34 1.29 -8.23 -8.92
C LEU A 34 2.68 -7.65 -8.69
N THR A 35 3.69 -8.48 -8.40
CA THR A 35 5.05 -8.03 -8.05
C THR A 35 5.67 -7.11 -9.10
N ASP A 36 5.43 -7.37 -10.39
CA ASP A 36 5.99 -6.62 -11.51
C ASP A 36 5.00 -5.61 -12.11
N ALA A 37 3.79 -5.49 -11.55
CA ALA A 37 2.74 -4.63 -12.11
C ALA A 37 3.15 -3.15 -12.14
N PHE A 38 3.99 -2.72 -11.20
CA PHE A 38 4.55 -1.36 -11.16
C PHE A 38 5.37 -1.00 -12.40
N LEU A 39 5.88 -1.97 -13.17
CA LEU A 39 6.62 -1.70 -14.40
C LEU A 39 5.78 -0.96 -15.44
N ALA A 40 4.46 -1.17 -15.44
CA ALA A 40 3.56 -0.40 -16.31
C ALA A 40 3.49 1.08 -15.90
N LEU A 41 3.65 1.39 -14.60
CA LEU A 41 3.76 2.77 -14.13
C LEU A 41 5.14 3.35 -14.47
N SER A 42 6.20 2.57 -14.29
CA SER A 42 7.57 3.03 -14.56
C SER A 42 7.77 3.33 -16.05
N GLU A 43 7.27 2.49 -16.95
CA GLU A 43 7.31 2.72 -18.39
C GLU A 43 6.64 4.05 -18.76
N ARG A 44 5.42 4.30 -18.27
CA ARG A 44 4.71 5.56 -18.52
C ARG A 44 5.42 6.77 -17.93
N ALA A 45 5.99 6.62 -16.73
CA ALA A 45 6.74 7.68 -16.07
C ALA A 45 8.01 8.03 -16.85
N CYS A 46 8.70 7.04 -17.42
CA CYS A 46 9.90 7.25 -18.24
C CYS A 46 9.56 7.85 -19.61
N LEU A 47 8.45 7.44 -20.22
CA LEU A 47 8.05 7.85 -21.57
C LEU A 47 7.16 9.11 -21.61
N SER A 48 6.83 9.71 -20.46
CA SER A 48 5.97 10.90 -20.43
C SER A 48 6.63 12.08 -21.18
N PRO A 49 5.94 12.70 -22.15
CA PRO A 49 6.53 13.77 -22.97
C PRO A 49 6.63 15.11 -22.24
N VAL A 50 5.93 15.30 -21.12
CA VAL A 50 5.84 16.58 -20.40
C VAL A 50 6.69 16.55 -19.13
N ASP A 51 6.57 15.48 -18.36
CA ASP A 51 7.14 15.33 -17.01
C ASP A 51 7.82 13.97 -16.83
N GLY A 52 8.42 13.46 -17.91
CA GLY A 52 9.15 12.20 -17.93
C GLY A 52 10.29 12.16 -16.92
N LEU A 53 10.48 11.00 -16.29
CA LEU A 53 11.53 10.80 -15.29
C LEU A 53 12.89 10.47 -15.88
N MET A 54 12.96 10.16 -17.17
CA MET A 54 14.20 9.77 -17.83
C MET A 54 14.67 10.86 -18.81
N GLY A 55 15.88 11.36 -18.58
CA GLY A 55 16.59 12.25 -19.48
C GLY A 55 17.56 11.50 -20.41
N LYS A 56 18.37 12.25 -21.15
CA LYS A 56 19.34 11.69 -22.13
C LYS A 56 20.40 10.79 -21.51
N ASN A 57 20.76 11.03 -20.25
CA ASN A 57 21.88 10.37 -19.56
C ASN A 57 21.41 9.55 -18.33
N GLY A 58 20.16 9.10 -18.32
CA GLY A 58 19.55 8.38 -17.19
C GLY A 58 18.47 9.19 -16.50
N TRP A 59 18.22 8.91 -15.22
CA TRP A 59 17.17 9.58 -14.44
C TRP A 59 17.38 11.11 -14.39
N ASP A 60 16.32 11.85 -14.71
CA ASP A 60 16.28 13.29 -14.45
C ASP A 60 16.07 13.50 -12.95
N TYR A 61 17.09 14.04 -12.29
CA TYR A 61 17.09 14.26 -10.84
C TYR A 61 15.97 15.20 -10.38
N GLN A 62 15.68 16.26 -11.13
CA GLN A 62 14.64 17.23 -10.75
C GLN A 62 13.25 16.63 -10.90
N ALA A 63 13.00 15.93 -12.01
CA ALA A 63 11.73 15.24 -12.24
C ALA A 63 11.51 14.12 -11.21
N THR A 64 12.54 13.32 -10.93
CA THR A 64 12.50 12.23 -9.93
C THR A 64 12.22 12.78 -8.53
N ARG A 65 12.91 13.85 -8.13
CA ARG A 65 12.67 14.51 -6.85
C ARG A 65 11.23 15.03 -6.73
N ARG A 66 10.73 15.70 -7.78
CA ARG A 66 9.34 16.19 -7.81
C ARG A 66 8.34 15.04 -7.70
N TYR A 67 8.61 13.91 -8.35
CA TYR A 67 7.78 12.72 -8.24
C TYR A 67 7.75 12.15 -6.81
N MET A 68 8.91 12.09 -6.13
CA MET A 68 8.99 11.69 -4.73
C MET A 68 8.23 12.67 -3.81
N GLU A 69 8.32 13.98 -4.04
CA GLU A 69 7.58 14.99 -3.27
C GLU A 69 6.05 14.85 -3.45
N LEU A 70 5.59 14.55 -4.67
CA LEU A 70 4.19 14.23 -4.95
C LEU A 70 3.74 12.92 -4.29
N HIS A 71 4.65 11.93 -4.19
CA HIS A 71 4.38 10.69 -3.47
C HIS A 71 4.14 10.95 -1.98
N GLU A 72 4.98 11.74 -1.33
CA GLU A 72 4.82 12.07 0.10
C GLU A 72 3.49 12.77 0.37
N GLN A 73 3.11 13.73 -0.48
CA GLN A 73 1.81 14.42 -0.36
C GLN A 73 0.63 13.44 -0.50
N MET A 74 0.66 12.61 -1.53
CA MET A 74 -0.39 11.62 -1.77
C MET A 74 -0.48 10.58 -0.65
N LEU A 75 0.67 10.16 -0.09
CA LEU A 75 0.69 9.22 1.03
C LEU A 75 0.03 9.85 2.27
N VAL A 76 0.31 11.11 2.59
CA VAL A 76 -0.36 11.82 3.68
C VAL A 76 -1.88 11.90 3.45
N GLU A 77 -2.32 12.22 2.24
CA GLU A 77 -3.74 12.26 1.88
C GLU A 77 -4.41 10.88 1.98
N LEU A 78 -3.76 9.83 1.49
CA LEU A 78 -4.26 8.45 1.57
C LEU A 78 -4.39 8.01 3.03
N MET A 79 -3.40 8.30 3.87
CA MET A 79 -3.43 7.99 5.29
C MET A 79 -4.53 8.77 6.02
N ALA A 80 -4.75 10.03 5.66
CA ALA A 80 -5.86 10.83 6.18
C ALA A 80 -7.21 10.25 5.75
N LEU A 81 -7.39 9.87 4.49
CA LEU A 81 -8.61 9.23 3.99
C LEU A 81 -8.89 7.92 4.73
N ILE A 82 -7.89 7.08 4.90
CA ILE A 82 -7.99 5.83 5.67
C ILE A 82 -8.41 6.12 7.12
N HIS A 83 -7.77 7.10 7.77
CA HIS A 83 -8.07 7.46 9.15
C HIS A 83 -9.51 7.97 9.33
N LEU A 84 -9.97 8.82 8.41
CA LEU A 84 -11.29 9.45 8.47
C LEU A 84 -12.44 8.51 8.09
N THR A 85 -12.17 7.50 7.27
CA THR A 85 -13.22 6.66 6.67
C THR A 85 -13.17 5.20 7.09
N GLY A 86 -12.09 4.73 7.70
CA GLY A 86 -11.89 3.35 8.14
C GLY A 86 -12.67 2.93 9.39
N GLY A 87 -13.89 3.44 9.58
CA GLY A 87 -14.74 3.15 10.75
C GLY A 87 -14.30 3.88 12.02
N GLN A 88 -14.31 3.21 13.18
CA GLN A 88 -13.87 3.83 14.44
C GLN A 88 -12.38 4.19 14.33
N ALA A 89 -12.09 5.49 14.37
CA ALA A 89 -10.74 6.04 14.21
C ALA A 89 -9.72 5.28 15.08
N SER A 90 -8.88 4.46 14.44
CA SER A 90 -7.69 3.91 15.10
C SER A 90 -6.83 5.08 15.55
N ARG A 91 -6.06 4.93 16.64
CA ARG A 91 -5.12 6.00 17.00
C ARG A 91 -4.19 6.22 15.81
N ALA A 92 -3.88 7.48 15.47
CA ALA A 92 -3.00 7.80 14.34
C ALA A 92 -1.67 7.02 14.43
N THR A 93 -1.13 6.84 15.64
CA THR A 93 0.07 6.04 15.88
C THR A 93 -0.08 4.56 15.53
N GLU A 94 -1.27 3.97 15.72
CA GLU A 94 -1.54 2.57 15.36
C GLU A 94 -1.60 2.41 13.85
N LEU A 95 -2.22 3.37 13.14
CA LEU A 95 -2.27 3.39 11.69
C LEU A 95 -0.88 3.54 11.06
N MET A 96 -0.04 4.44 11.61
CA MET A 96 1.33 4.66 11.14
C MET A 96 2.28 3.47 11.44
N SER A 97 1.88 2.55 12.33
CA SER A 97 2.64 1.34 12.66
C SER A 97 2.23 0.11 11.84
N LEU A 98 1.21 0.22 10.96
CA LEU A 98 0.78 -0.93 10.15
C LEU A 98 1.83 -1.27 9.10
N GLU A 99 2.23 -2.54 9.10
CA GLU A 99 3.07 -3.09 8.05
C GLU A 99 2.20 -3.54 6.87
N HIS A 100 2.57 -3.20 5.64
CA HIS A 100 1.85 -3.67 4.45
C HIS A 100 2.16 -5.14 4.10
N CYS A 101 3.29 -5.66 4.59
CA CYS A 101 3.72 -7.05 4.44
C CYS A 101 4.18 -7.61 5.78
N ASN A 102 4.25 -8.93 5.90
CA ASN A 102 4.66 -9.57 7.15
C ASN A 102 6.12 -9.21 7.48
N GLY A 103 6.36 -8.73 8.69
CA GLY A 103 7.70 -8.58 9.25
C GLY A 103 8.29 -9.92 9.69
N THR A 104 9.50 -9.86 10.28
CA THR A 104 10.18 -11.06 10.79
C THR A 104 9.46 -11.67 12.00
N SER A 105 8.85 -10.82 12.83
CA SER A 105 8.18 -11.22 14.09
C SER A 105 6.78 -10.62 14.23
N THR A 106 6.27 -10.00 13.17
CA THR A 106 5.04 -9.21 13.14
C THR A 106 4.23 -9.60 11.92
N SER A 107 2.92 -9.68 12.08
CA SER A 107 2.01 -9.85 10.96
C SER A 107 1.72 -8.49 10.31
N ARG A 108 1.49 -8.49 9.00
CA ARG A 108 1.00 -7.30 8.30
C ARG A 108 -0.30 -6.79 8.91
N GLY A 109 -0.56 -5.51 8.70
CA GLY A 109 -1.77 -4.81 9.09
C GLY A 109 -2.81 -4.68 7.98
N VAL A 110 -2.42 -4.85 6.72
CA VAL A 110 -3.29 -4.68 5.55
C VAL A 110 -3.67 -6.03 4.98
N TYR A 111 -4.97 -6.23 4.76
CA TYR A 111 -5.52 -7.47 4.26
C TYR A 111 -6.64 -7.24 3.24
N VAL A 112 -6.84 -8.22 2.36
CA VAL A 112 -7.91 -8.23 1.35
C VAL A 112 -8.77 -9.49 1.48
N TYR A 113 -10.09 -9.35 1.36
CA TYR A 113 -11.01 -10.47 1.32
C TYR A 113 -12.25 -10.10 0.51
N ASP A 114 -12.57 -10.91 -0.49
CA ASP A 114 -13.73 -10.71 -1.37
C ASP A 114 -13.89 -9.26 -1.84
N GLY A 115 -12.80 -8.70 -2.39
CA GLY A 115 -12.76 -7.33 -2.89
C GLY A 115 -12.78 -6.22 -1.85
N SER A 116 -12.80 -6.56 -0.56
CA SER A 116 -12.80 -5.61 0.54
C SER A 116 -11.43 -5.54 1.21
N PHE A 117 -10.89 -4.33 1.34
CA PHE A 117 -9.70 -4.07 2.14
C PHE A 117 -10.08 -3.86 3.60
N PHE A 118 -9.28 -4.39 4.51
CA PHE A 118 -9.40 -4.10 5.93
C PHE A 118 -8.04 -3.98 6.61
N LEU A 119 -8.03 -3.19 7.67
CA LEU A 119 -6.87 -2.91 8.49
C LEU A 119 -7.01 -3.62 9.83
N VAL A 120 -6.02 -4.43 10.18
CA VAL A 120 -5.97 -5.14 11.46
C VAL A 120 -4.93 -4.46 12.34
N THR A 121 -5.39 -3.78 13.40
CA THR A 121 -4.52 -3.21 14.42
C THR A 121 -4.42 -4.13 15.62
N ARG A 122 -3.23 -4.24 16.20
CA ARG A 122 -2.96 -4.98 17.43
C ARG A 122 -2.89 -4.00 18.61
N HIS A 123 -3.83 -4.10 19.55
CA HIS A 123 -3.79 -3.24 20.74
C HIS A 123 -2.93 -3.86 21.84
N VAL A 124 -1.70 -3.38 21.96
CA VAL A 124 -0.72 -3.86 22.96
C VAL A 124 -1.11 -3.49 24.39
N LYS A 125 -1.84 -2.39 24.63
CA LYS A 125 -2.17 -1.90 25.98
C LYS A 125 -3.01 -2.89 26.81
N ALA A 126 -3.79 -3.76 26.17
CA ALA A 126 -4.54 -4.80 26.86
C ALA A 126 -3.65 -5.98 27.31
N ARG A 127 -2.48 -6.18 26.68
CA ARG A 127 -1.54 -7.24 27.05
C ARG A 127 -0.97 -7.03 28.45
N THR A 128 -0.72 -5.78 28.83
CA THR A 128 -0.16 -5.44 30.15
C THR A 128 -1.17 -5.59 31.29
N VAL A 129 -2.48 -5.53 30.99
CA VAL A 129 -3.55 -5.53 32.01
C VAL A 129 -4.28 -6.87 32.07
N THR A 130 -4.52 -7.54 30.94
CA THR A 130 -5.34 -8.77 30.87
C THR A 130 -4.61 -9.97 30.26
N ASN A 131 -3.33 -9.84 29.89
CA ASN A 131 -2.56 -10.84 29.14
C ASN A 131 -3.22 -11.31 27.82
N ASN A 132 -4.20 -10.55 27.30
CA ASN A 132 -4.89 -10.85 26.05
C ASN A 132 -4.50 -9.83 24.99
N GLU A 133 -4.22 -10.34 23.80
CA GLU A 133 -3.97 -9.56 22.61
C GLU A 133 -5.28 -9.37 21.84
N PHE A 134 -5.70 -8.11 21.66
CA PHE A 134 -6.91 -7.80 20.91
C PHE A 134 -6.55 -7.36 19.49
N HIS A 135 -7.14 -8.06 18.53
CA HIS A 135 -7.11 -7.73 17.12
C HIS A 135 -8.40 -7.01 16.75
N VAL A 136 -8.28 -5.83 16.16
CA VAL A 136 -9.43 -5.07 15.68
C VAL A 136 -9.28 -4.91 14.18
N ALA A 137 -10.19 -5.55 13.44
CA ALA A 137 -10.30 -5.42 11.99
C ALA A 137 -11.24 -4.27 11.64
N ARG A 138 -10.82 -3.40 10.73
CA ARG A 138 -11.59 -2.26 10.23
C ARG A 138 -11.64 -2.27 8.72
N THR A 139 -12.84 -2.41 8.17
CA THR A 139 -13.06 -2.41 6.72
C THR A 139 -12.94 -0.99 6.16
N LEU A 140 -12.27 -0.87 5.01
CA LEU A 140 -12.16 0.38 4.28
C LEU A 140 -13.32 0.53 3.28
N PRO A 141 -13.82 1.74 3.03
CA PRO A 141 -14.72 1.98 1.92
C PRO A 141 -14.09 1.53 0.60
N LYS A 142 -14.90 1.02 -0.32
CA LYS A 142 -14.44 0.48 -1.61
C LYS A 142 -13.45 1.40 -2.33
N ASN A 143 -13.79 2.68 -2.48
CA ASN A 143 -12.95 3.65 -3.18
C ASN A 143 -11.58 3.84 -2.51
N VAL A 144 -11.53 3.82 -1.18
CA VAL A 144 -10.27 3.93 -0.41
C VAL A 144 -9.45 2.64 -0.55
N GLY A 145 -10.11 1.47 -0.57
CA GLY A 145 -9.46 0.20 -0.89
C GLY A 145 -8.83 0.18 -2.28
N HIS A 146 -9.50 0.74 -3.29
CA HIS A 146 -8.93 0.91 -4.64
C HIS A 146 -7.70 1.83 -4.66
N LEU A 147 -7.73 2.95 -3.93
CA LEU A 147 -6.56 3.84 -3.80
C LEU A 147 -5.40 3.15 -3.10
N LEU A 148 -5.67 2.43 -2.00
CA LEU A 148 -4.65 1.67 -1.27
C LEU A 148 -4.05 0.55 -2.13
N TYR A 149 -4.87 -0.14 -2.93
CA TYR A 149 -4.41 -1.11 -3.91
C TYR A 149 -3.45 -0.47 -4.92
N GLN A 150 -3.86 0.65 -5.53
CA GLN A 150 -3.02 1.37 -6.51
C GLN A 150 -1.68 1.81 -5.90
N TYR A 151 -1.72 2.29 -4.67
CA TYR A 151 -0.54 2.66 -3.92
C TYR A 151 0.40 1.47 -3.72
N LEU A 152 -0.08 0.38 -3.13
CA LEU A 152 0.75 -0.77 -2.77
C LEU A 152 1.28 -1.56 -3.97
N VAL A 153 0.52 -1.63 -5.06
CA VAL A 153 0.87 -2.42 -6.25
C VAL A 153 1.75 -1.64 -7.23
N TYR A 154 1.48 -0.34 -7.45
CA TYR A 154 2.16 0.43 -8.49
C TYR A 154 3.11 1.49 -7.92
N ILE A 155 2.61 2.35 -7.04
CA ILE A 155 3.35 3.56 -6.65
C ILE A 155 4.48 3.21 -5.69
N ARG A 156 4.18 2.45 -4.63
CA ARG A 156 5.15 2.09 -3.60
C ARG A 156 6.34 1.33 -4.19
N PRO A 157 6.18 0.22 -4.94
CA PRO A 157 7.33 -0.51 -5.50
C PRO A 157 8.14 0.36 -6.47
N PHE A 158 7.48 1.23 -7.23
CA PHE A 158 8.18 2.15 -8.11
C PHE A 158 9.01 3.18 -7.35
N ILE A 159 8.50 3.74 -6.24
CA ILE A 159 9.28 4.63 -5.37
C ILE A 159 10.51 3.92 -4.80
N TYR A 160 10.36 2.67 -4.35
CA TYR A 160 11.51 1.86 -3.89
C TYR A 160 12.56 1.62 -4.99
N MET A 161 12.14 1.51 -6.25
CA MET A 161 13.07 1.36 -7.38
C MET A 161 13.84 2.66 -7.68
N LEU A 162 13.28 3.83 -7.35
CA LEU A 162 13.90 5.13 -7.59
C LEU A 162 14.86 5.57 -6.47
N GLN A 163 14.87 4.87 -5.32
CA GLN A 163 15.76 5.12 -4.17
C GLN A 163 17.09 4.38 -4.33
#